data_AF-A0A5B8R1W4-F1
#
_entry.id   AF-A0A5B8R1W4-F1
#
_cell.length_a   1.000
_cell.length_b   1.000
_cell.length_c   1.000
_cell.angle_alpha   90.00
_cell.angle_beta   90.00
_cell.angle_gamma   90.00
#
_symmetry.space_group_name_H-M   'P 1'
#
loop_
_entity.id
_entity.type
_entity.pdbx_description
1 polymer ?
#
loop_
_entity_poly.entity_id
_entity_poly.type
_entity_poly.pdbx_seq_one_letter_code
_entity_poly.pdbx_strand_id
1 'polypeptide(L)'
;MDKVIISCSGGCGCTVTLRRSKVQKADYYLCESRESGHLCRQKLPQLQPGKVRRVEMNAAAHFWGYTDELASAEDMASITRAREILAAGVAQLAIKKAVR
;
A
#
# COMPACT_ATOMS: atom_id res chain seq x y z
N MET A 1 -25.18 -16.54 10.26
CA MET A 1 -23.82 -16.03 10.54
C MET A 1 -23.31 -15.39 9.26
N ASP A 2 -23.25 -14.07 9.20
CA ASP A 2 -23.06 -13.36 7.94
C ASP A 2 -21.62 -13.47 7.44
N LYS A 3 -21.47 -14.14 6.30
CA LYS A 3 -20.21 -14.20 5.56
C LYS A 3 -20.20 -13.12 4.49
N VAL A 4 -19.01 -12.60 4.21
CA VAL A 4 -18.75 -11.64 3.13
C VAL A 4 -17.68 -12.22 2.22
N ILE A 5 -17.81 -11.97 0.93
CA ILE A 5 -16.82 -12.30 -0.09
C ILE A 5 -16.01 -11.03 -0.34
N ILE A 6 -14.70 -11.12 -0.15
CA ILE A 6 -13.75 -10.04 -0.45
C ILE A 6 -13.01 -10.45 -1.71
N SER A 7 -13.01 -9.56 -2.70
CA SER A 7 -12.34 -9.76 -3.99
C SER A 7 -11.11 -8.87 -4.09
N CYS A 8 -10.08 -9.34 -4.80
CA CYS A 8 -8.87 -8.57 -4.99
C CYS A 8 -9.15 -7.36 -5.90
N SER A 9 -8.92 -6.16 -5.39
CA SER A 9 -9.08 -4.90 -6.13
C SER A 9 -8.14 -4.78 -7.34
N GLY A 10 -7.06 -5.58 -7.38
CA GLY A 10 -6.19 -5.70 -8.56
C GLY A 10 -6.82 -6.47 -9.74
N GLY A 11 -8.04 -7.01 -9.59
CA GLY A 11 -8.77 -7.69 -10.66
C GLY A 11 -8.12 -9.00 -11.12
N CYS A 12 -7.41 -9.70 -10.24
CA CYS A 12 -6.81 -11.01 -10.54
C CYS A 12 -7.78 -12.19 -10.35
N GLY A 13 -9.02 -11.93 -9.94
CA GLY A 13 -10.03 -12.96 -9.67
C GLY A 13 -9.88 -13.68 -8.32
N CYS A 14 -8.80 -13.43 -7.56
CA CYS A 14 -8.68 -13.98 -6.21
C CYS A 14 -9.78 -13.42 -5.29
N THR A 15 -10.44 -14.33 -4.56
CA THR A 15 -11.46 -13.99 -3.57
C THR A 15 -11.25 -14.77 -2.29
N VAL A 16 -11.69 -14.21 -1.16
CA VAL A 16 -11.75 -14.91 0.12
C VAL A 16 -13.11 -14.71 0.78
N THR A 17 -13.66 -15.78 1.35
CA THR A 17 -14.97 -15.74 2.03
C THR A 17 -14.76 -15.87 3.53
N LEU A 18 -15.12 -14.83 4.28
CA LEU A 18 -14.87 -14.74 5.73
C LEU A 18 -16.12 -14.30 6.47
N ARG A 19 -16.16 -14.52 7.78
CA ARG A 19 -17.18 -13.89 8.63
C ARG A 19 -16.95 -12.38 8.63
N ARG A 20 -18.01 -11.57 8.55
CA ARG A 20 -17.90 -10.10 8.52
C ARG A 20 -17.06 -9.54 9.68
N SER A 21 -17.17 -10.13 10.87
CA SER A 21 -16.39 -9.73 12.06
C SER A 21 -14.88 -10.04 11.99
N LYS A 22 -14.42 -10.75 10.96
CA LYS A 22 -13.00 -11.06 10.72
C LYS A 22 -12.38 -10.21 9.62
N VAL A 23 -13.13 -9.23 9.10
CA VAL A 23 -12.66 -8.32 8.05
C VAL A 23 -12.45 -6.94 8.66
N GLN A 24 -11.21 -6.45 8.61
CA GLN A 24 -10.90 -5.05 8.91
C GLN A 24 -11.37 -4.18 7.75
N LYS A 25 -11.98 -3.05 8.05
CA LYS A 25 -12.49 -2.12 7.03
C LYS A 25 -11.32 -1.47 6.28
N ALA A 26 -11.36 -1.51 4.96
CA ALA A 26 -10.42 -0.85 4.07
C ALA A 26 -11.11 -0.40 2.78
N ASP A 27 -10.51 0.54 2.04
CA ASP A 27 -11.03 1.00 0.75
C ASP A 27 -10.77 -0.02 -0.35
N TYR A 28 -9.61 -0.69 -0.29
CA TYR A 28 -9.19 -1.70 -1.25
C TYR A 28 -8.61 -2.91 -0.53
N TYR A 29 -8.79 -4.10 -1.10
CA TYR A 29 -8.17 -5.32 -0.61
C TYR A 29 -7.33 -5.96 -1.71
N LEU A 30 -6.07 -6.28 -1.45
CA LEU A 30 -5.22 -7.00 -2.40
C LEU A 30 -4.84 -8.36 -1.85
N CYS A 31 -4.84 -9.38 -2.72
CA CYS A 31 -4.48 -10.74 -2.34
C CYS A 31 -2.98 -10.91 -2.02
N GLU A 32 -2.15 -9.96 -2.44
CA GLU A 32 -0.70 -9.94 -2.19
C GLU A 32 0.00 -11.28 -2.52
N SER A 33 -0.48 -11.93 -3.59
CA SER A 33 0.16 -13.14 -4.12
C SER A 33 1.64 -12.89 -4.41
N ARG A 34 2.52 -13.84 -4.04
CA ARG A 34 3.96 -13.71 -4.26
C ARG A 34 4.33 -13.52 -5.74
N GLU A 35 3.54 -14.14 -6.63
CA GLU A 35 3.81 -14.16 -8.08
C GLU A 35 3.24 -12.92 -8.78
N SER A 36 2.03 -12.49 -8.41
CA SER A 36 1.28 -11.46 -9.14
C SER A 36 0.79 -10.28 -8.29
N GLY A 37 1.13 -10.24 -7.01
CA GLY A 37 0.72 -9.18 -6.08
C GLY A 37 1.24 -7.81 -6.49
N HIS A 38 2.45 -7.73 -7.08
CA HIS A 38 2.98 -6.49 -7.61
C HIS A 38 2.13 -5.91 -8.76
N LEU A 39 1.61 -6.75 -9.66
CA LEU A 39 0.70 -6.34 -10.73
C LEU A 39 -0.64 -5.85 -10.17
N CYS A 40 -1.12 -6.50 -9.10
CA CYS A 40 -2.35 -6.09 -8.43
C CYS A 40 -2.20 -4.71 -7.77
N ARG A 41 -1.04 -4.43 -7.16
CA ARG A 41 -0.73 -3.11 -6.57
C ARG A 41 -0.69 -2.00 -7.61
N GLN A 42 -0.13 -2.24 -8.79
CA GLN A 42 -0.04 -1.24 -9.86
C GLN A 42 -1.42 -0.80 -10.39
N LYS A 43 -2.44 -1.64 -10.24
CA LYS A 43 -3.81 -1.32 -10.66
C LYS A 43 -4.60 -0.53 -9.61
N LEU A 44 -4.06 -0.35 -8.41
CA LEU A 44 -4.71 0.53 -7.44
C LEU A 44 -4.78 1.95 -7.98
N PRO A 45 -5.83 2.71 -7.65
CA PRO A 45 -5.90 4.13 -7.97
C PRO A 45 -4.65 4.86 -7.47
N GLN A 46 -4.19 5.84 -8.25
CA GLN A 46 -3.11 6.72 -7.82
C GLN A 46 -3.50 7.44 -6.54
N LEU A 47 -2.57 7.52 -5.60
CA LEU A 47 -2.77 8.20 -4.33
C LEU A 47 -2.94 9.70 -4.60
N GLN A 48 -4.05 10.28 -4.14
CA GLN A 48 -4.32 11.69 -4.32
C GLN A 48 -3.28 12.56 -3.57
N PRO A 49 -2.93 13.74 -4.10
CA PRO A 49 -2.03 14.66 -3.41
C PRO A 49 -2.53 15.00 -1.99
N GLY A 50 -1.62 14.98 -1.01
CA GLY A 50 -1.94 15.27 0.39
C GLY A 50 -2.57 14.11 1.17
N LYS A 51 -2.77 12.96 0.54
CA LYS A 51 -3.18 11.72 1.23
C LYS A 51 -1.99 10.80 1.48
N VAL A 52 -2.15 9.94 2.48
CA VAL A 52 -1.30 8.78 2.74
C VAL A 52 -2.11 7.51 2.54
N ARG A 53 -1.45 6.47 2.02
CA ARG A 53 -2.05 5.14 1.90
C ARG A 53 -1.61 4.31 3.10
N ARG A 54 -2.53 4.08 4.02
CA ARG A 54 -2.32 3.15 5.13
C ARG A 54 -2.51 1.72 4.64
N VAL A 55 -1.61 0.84 5.05
CA VAL A 55 -1.65 -0.59 4.71
C VAL A 55 -1.88 -1.38 5.98
N GLU A 56 -2.97 -2.13 6.02
CA GLU A 56 -3.30 -3.05 7.10
C GLU A 56 -3.03 -4.49 6.63
N MET A 57 -1.98 -5.10 7.17
CA MET A 57 -1.64 -6.49 6.83
C MET A 57 -2.69 -7.44 7.38
N ASN A 58 -3.05 -8.45 6.59
CA ASN A 58 -4.04 -9.47 6.96
C ASN A 58 -5.44 -8.90 7.32
N ALA A 59 -5.83 -7.79 6.70
CA ALA A 59 -7.14 -7.17 6.88
C ALA A 59 -8.31 -8.12 6.55
N ALA A 60 -8.11 -9.06 5.64
CA ALA A 60 -9.07 -10.12 5.34
C ALA A 60 -8.34 -11.46 5.06
N ALA A 61 -8.03 -12.20 6.12
CA ALA A 61 -7.16 -13.39 6.07
C ALA A 61 -5.77 -13.05 5.49
N HIS A 62 -5.42 -13.55 4.31
CA HIS A 62 -4.13 -13.25 3.67
C HIS A 62 -4.16 -11.96 2.83
N PHE A 63 -5.32 -11.33 2.66
CA PHE A 63 -5.44 -10.08 1.94
C PHE A 63 -4.97 -8.91 2.79
N TRP A 64 -4.28 -7.97 2.16
CA TRP A 64 -3.91 -6.69 2.77
C TRP A 64 -4.97 -5.64 2.45
N GLY A 65 -5.30 -4.81 3.43
CA GLY A 65 -6.22 -3.69 3.30
C GLY A 65 -5.46 -2.40 3.02
N TYR A 66 -5.99 -1.57 2.13
CA TYR A 66 -5.44 -0.26 1.80
C TYR A 66 -6.51 0.80 2.01
N THR A 67 -6.17 1.84 2.76
CA THR A 67 -7.07 2.97 3.04
C THR A 67 -6.34 4.26 2.72
N ASP A 68 -6.98 5.15 1.97
CA ASP A 68 -6.41 6.45 1.62
C ASP A 68 -6.94 7.53 2.58
N GLU A 69 -6.08 7.95 3.50
CA GLU A 69 -6.42 8.89 4.56
C GLU A 69 -5.71 10.24 4.33
N LEU A 70 -6.25 11.31 4.91
CA LEU A 70 -5.57 12.61 4.88
C LEU A 70 -4.29 12.52 5.71
N ALA A 71 -3.19 13.01 5.15
CA ALA A 71 -1.92 13.04 5.87
C ALA A 71 -2.04 13.97 7.08
N SER A 72 -1.62 13.50 8.26
CA SER A 72 -1.42 14.38 9.40
C SER A 72 -0.21 15.29 9.18
N ALA A 73 -0.09 16.34 10.00
CA ALA A 73 1.10 17.19 9.99
C ALA A 73 2.38 16.37 10.29
N GLU A 74 2.27 15.35 11.14
CA GLU A 74 3.38 14.45 11.47
C GLU A 74 3.75 13.55 10.29
N ASP A 75 2.75 12.97 9.60
CA ASP A 75 2.98 12.15 8.40
C ASP A 75 3.70 12.96 7.32
N MET A 76 3.23 14.18 7.07
CA MET A 76 3.85 15.08 6.09
C MET A 76 5.29 15.43 6.47
N ALA A 77 5.55 15.72 7.74
CA ALA A 77 6.91 15.96 8.22
C ALA A 77 7.80 14.73 8.05
N SER A 78 7.28 13.53 8.32
CA SER A 78 7.98 12.26 8.14
C SER A 78 8.31 11.98 6.68
N ILE A 79 7.33 12.16 5.78
CA ILE A 79 7.49 12.02 4.33
C ILE A 79 8.54 13.00 3.79
N THR A 80 8.53 14.23 4.30
CA THR A 80 9.50 15.27 3.89
C THR A 80 10.91 14.84 4.28
N ARG A 81 11.15 14.42 5.53
CA ARG A 81 12.44 13.89 5.97
C ARG A 81 12.90 12.70 5.14
N ALA A 82 12.01 11.76 4.85
CA ALA A 82 12.33 10.59 4.03
C ALA A 82 12.77 10.97 2.61
N ARG A 83 12.13 11.97 1.99
CA ARG A 83 12.51 12.50 0.68
C ARG A 83 13.87 13.19 0.70
N GLU A 84 14.16 13.96 1.74
CA GLU A 84 15.46 14.63 1.91
C GLU A 84 16.59 13.62 2.05
N ILE A 85 16.40 12.57 2.87
CA ILE A 85 17.36 11.48 3.02
C ILE A 85 17.60 10.77 1.68
N LEU A 86 16.53 10.48 0.94
CA LEU A 86 16.63 9.84 -0.37
C LEU A 86 17.41 10.73 -1.35
N ALA A 87 17.08 12.02 -1.44
CA ALA A 87 17.74 12.96 -2.33
C ALA A 87 19.25 13.08 -2.01
N ALA A 88 19.60 13.19 -0.73
CA ALA A 88 20.99 13.22 -0.28
C ALA A 88 21.74 11.92 -0.64
N GLY A 89 21.11 10.75 -0.41
CA GLY A 89 21.68 9.46 -0.76
C GLY A 89 21.92 9.30 -2.27
N VAL A 90 20.95 9.70 -3.10
CA VAL A 90 21.09 9.67 -4.57
C VAL A 90 22.21 10.60 -5.04
N ALA A 91 22.33 11.80 -4.47
CA ALA A 91 23.41 12.72 -4.80
C ALA A 91 24.80 12.15 -4.45
N GLN A 92 24.95 11.53 -3.28
CA GLN A 92 26.20 10.88 -2.88
C GLN A 92 26.60 9.74 -3.82
N LEU A 93 25.63 8.92 -4.26
CA LEU A 93 25.87 7.84 -5.21
C LEU A 93 26.31 8.37 -6.58
N ALA A 94 25.69 9.47 -7.05
CA ALA A 94 26.06 10.11 -8.30
C ALA A 94 27.49 10.65 -8.26
N ILE A 95 27.88 11.35 -7.18
CA ILE A 95 29.26 11.84 -6.99
C ILE A 95 30.26 10.69 -6.99
N LYS A 96 29.99 9.63 -6.22
CA LYS A 96 30.87 8.44 -6.18
C LYS A 96 31.02 7.77 -7.55
N LYS A 97 29.96 7.75 -8.36
CA LYS A 97 30.01 7.22 -9.72
C LYS A 97 30.82 8.10 -10.68
N ALA A 98 30.81 9.42 -10.49
CA ALA A 98 31.54 10.37 -11.33
C ALA A 98 33.05 10.44 -11.01
N VAL A 99 33.45 10.07 -9.79
CA VAL A 99 34.85 10.04 -9.34
C VAL A 99 35.56 8.71 -9.68
N ARG A 100 34.80 7.70 -10.12
CA ARG A 100 35.31 6.38 -10.53
C ARG A 100 35.45 6.31 -12.05
#